data_AF-A0A511HBB0-F1
#
_entry.id   AF-A0A511HBB0-F1
#
_cell.length_a   1.000
_cell.length_b   1.000
_cell.length_c   1.000
_cell.angle_alpha   90.00
_cell.angle_beta   90.00
_cell.angle_gamma   90.00
#
_symmetry.space_group_name_H-M   'P 1'
#
loop_
_entity.id
_entity.type
_entity.pdbx_description
1 polymer ?
#
loop_
_entity_poly.entity_id
_entity_poly.type
_entity_poly.pdbx_seq_one_letter_code
_entity_poly.pdbx_strand_id
1 'polypeptide(L)'
;MDATVALCPLHPERPAEGTCSRCGTFLCEGCRRWQVGRMLCLHCHTVALGEKPSKRATLALIFATVGFIGFVPGLVGLVLGYQELADIRRGAAPGSGEGWAVLARNVGWFHVAMLVIIGLGVALRG
;
A
#
# COMPACT_ATOMS: atom_id res chain seq x y z
N MET A 1 12.29 31.24 18.48
CA MET A 1 11.03 30.57 18.11
C MET A 1 11.06 29.21 18.79
N ASP A 2 10.39 29.05 19.92
CA ASP A 2 10.30 27.75 20.60
C ASP A 2 9.42 26.84 19.76
N ALA A 3 10.04 25.88 19.08
CA ALA A 3 9.31 24.82 18.42
C ALA A 3 8.70 23.94 19.52
N THR A 4 7.37 23.98 19.68
CA THR A 4 6.65 23.05 20.53
C THR A 4 6.87 21.63 19.99
N VAL A 5 7.72 20.88 20.67
CA VAL A 5 8.00 19.48 20.33
C VAL A 5 6.75 18.67 20.68
N ALA A 6 6.13 18.04 19.68
CA ALA A 6 5.04 17.11 19.92
C ALA A 6 5.57 15.90 20.70
N LEU A 7 4.87 15.49 21.76
CA LEU A 7 5.28 14.40 22.65
C LEU A 7 4.43 13.17 22.42
N CYS A 8 4.98 11.99 22.70
CA CYS A 8 4.20 10.77 22.65
C CYS A 8 3.20 10.73 23.83
N PRO A 9 1.91 10.44 23.60
CA PRO A 9 0.91 10.43 24.69
C PRO A 9 1.15 9.32 25.72
N LEU A 10 1.84 8.25 25.33
CA LEU A 10 2.20 7.13 26.21
C LEU A 10 3.54 7.34 26.93
N HIS A 11 4.40 8.20 26.38
CA HIS A 11 5.73 8.50 26.89
C HIS A 11 5.95 10.02 26.79
N PRO A 12 5.37 10.81 27.71
CA PRO A 12 5.43 12.28 27.67
C PRO A 12 6.86 12.83 27.71
N GLU A 13 7.81 12.05 28.19
CA GLU A 13 9.23 12.36 28.22
C GLU A 13 9.94 12.17 26.87
N ARG A 14 9.28 11.56 25.87
CA ARG A 14 9.88 11.28 24.56
C ARG A 14 9.27 12.13 23.44
N PRO A 15 10.11 12.74 22.59
CA PRO A 15 9.63 13.44 21.41
C PRO A 15 8.96 12.46 20.44
N ALA A 16 7.89 12.92 19.82
CA ALA A 16 7.25 12.21 18.73
C ALA A 16 8.08 12.37 17.45
N GLU A 17 8.32 11.25 16.78
CA GLU A 17 9.01 11.22 15.48
C GLU A 17 8.03 11.29 14.31
N GLY A 18 6.75 11.07 14.57
CA GLY A 18 5.71 11.11 13.57
C GLY A 18 4.33 10.85 14.16
N THR A 19 3.36 10.67 13.27
CA THR A 19 1.97 10.42 13.61
C THR A 19 1.49 9.12 12.99
N CYS A 20 0.65 8.40 13.73
CA CYS A 20 -0.02 7.20 13.25
C CYS A 20 -0.85 7.55 12.00
N SER A 21 -0.55 6.90 10.88
CA SER A 21 -1.24 7.14 9.60
C SER A 21 -2.73 6.76 9.62
N ARG A 22 -3.20 6.04 10.65
CA ARG A 22 -4.61 5.63 10.80
C ARG A 22 -5.40 6.53 11.77
N CYS A 23 -4.88 6.76 12.98
CA CYS A 23 -5.60 7.47 14.04
C CYS A 23 -5.04 8.86 14.37
N GLY A 24 -3.93 9.27 13.76
CA GLY A 24 -3.31 10.58 13.97
C GLY A 24 -2.55 10.74 15.31
N THR A 25 -2.48 9.70 16.15
CA THR A 25 -1.74 9.73 17.42
C THR A 25 -0.24 9.95 17.20
N PHE A 26 0.39 10.83 18.00
CA PHE A 26 1.83 11.05 18.00
C PHE A 26 2.60 9.82 18.51
N LEU A 27 3.65 9.41 17.81
CA LEU A 27 4.42 8.20 18.07
C LEU A 27 5.89 8.54 18.32
N CYS A 28 6.45 8.06 19.43
CA CYS A 28 7.89 7.99 19.60
C CYS A 28 8.47 6.77 18.88
N GLU A 29 9.80 6.69 18.81
CA GLU A 29 10.55 5.60 18.20
C GLU A 29 10.14 4.20 18.72
N GLY A 30 9.80 4.09 20.01
CA GLY A 30 9.40 2.81 20.61
C GLY A 30 7.96 2.39 20.28
N CYS A 31 7.08 3.37 20.10
CA CYS A 31 5.65 3.14 19.84
C CYS A 31 5.32 2.94 18.35
N ARG A 32 6.21 3.36 17.45
CA ARG A 32 6.00 3.21 15.99
C ARG A 32 6.08 1.74 15.57
N ARG A 33 5.19 1.35 14.67
CA ARG A 33 5.22 0.07 13.94
C ARG A 33 5.12 0.37 12.45
N TRP A 34 5.99 -0.23 11.66
CA TRP A 34 6.00 -0.04 10.22
C TRP A 34 5.17 -1.12 9.54
N GLN A 35 4.21 -0.71 8.73
CA GLN A 35 3.42 -1.59 7.88
C GLN A 35 3.37 -1.03 6.47
N VAL A 36 4.05 -1.68 5.53
CA VAL A 36 4.07 -1.34 4.09
C VAL A 36 4.26 0.18 3.83
N GLY A 37 5.24 0.79 4.50
CA GLY A 37 5.55 2.22 4.35
C GLY A 37 4.69 3.18 5.19
N ARG A 38 3.75 2.67 5.99
CA ARG A 38 2.99 3.45 6.97
C ARG A 38 3.56 3.30 8.35
N MET A 39 3.50 4.40 9.09
CA MET A 39 3.78 4.42 10.53
C MET A 39 2.45 4.25 11.28
N LEU A 40 2.30 3.15 12.02
CA LEU A 40 1.11 2.84 12.82
C LEU A 40 1.45 2.78 14.30
N CYS A 41 0.47 3.08 15.16
CA CYS A 41 0.56 2.79 16.59
C CYS A 41 0.39 1.28 16.82
N LEU A 42 0.82 0.77 17.98
CA LEU A 42 0.72 -0.65 18.30
C LEU A 42 -0.71 -1.19 18.14
N HIS A 43 -1.71 -0.47 18.64
CA HIS A 43 -3.11 -0.87 18.54
C HIS A 43 -3.60 -0.92 17.08
N CYS A 44 -3.36 0.13 16.29
CA CYS A 44 -3.77 0.14 14.89
C CYS A 44 -3.04 -0.93 14.06
N HIS A 45 -1.78 -1.24 14.42
CA HIS A 45 -0.99 -2.29 13.80
C HIS A 45 -1.52 -3.69 14.12
N THR A 46 -1.86 -3.98 15.38
CA THR A 46 -2.46 -5.29 15.75
C THR A 46 -3.82 -5.49 15.10
N VAL A 47 -4.66 -4.46 15.05
CA VAL A 47 -5.94 -4.49 14.33
C VAL A 47 -5.70 -4.78 12.85
N ALA A 48 -4.75 -4.09 12.22
CA ALA A 48 -4.44 -4.27 10.81
C ALA A 48 -3.85 -5.66 10.46
N LEU A 49 -3.20 -6.34 11.40
CA LEU A 49 -2.74 -7.72 11.20
C LEU A 49 -3.88 -8.75 11.26
N GLY A 50 -4.94 -8.47 12.02
CA GLY A 50 -6.09 -9.37 12.17
C GLY A 50 -7.16 -9.23 11.10
N GLU A 51 -7.19 -8.11 10.39
CA GLU A 51 -8.17 -7.85 9.31
C GLU A 51 -7.84 -8.71 8.08
N LYS A 52 -8.83 -9.39 7.49
CA LYS A 52 -8.63 -10.05 6.18
C LYS A 52 -8.49 -8.99 5.07
N PRO A 53 -7.63 -9.21 4.06
CA PRO A 53 -7.57 -8.33 2.88
C PRO A 53 -8.96 -8.15 2.27
N SER A 54 -9.22 -6.98 1.70
CA SER A 54 -10.47 -6.75 0.99
C SER A 54 -10.59 -7.67 -0.23
N LYS A 55 -11.83 -7.94 -0.67
CA LYS A 55 -12.05 -8.67 -1.93
C LYS A 55 -11.36 -7.98 -3.11
N ARG A 56 -11.27 -6.64 -3.10
CA ARG A 56 -10.61 -5.87 -4.16
C ARG A 56 -9.10 -6.08 -4.14
N ALA A 57 -8.46 -6.07 -2.97
CA ALA A 57 -7.03 -6.38 -2.84
C ALA A 57 -6.71 -7.79 -3.36
N THR A 58 -7.54 -8.77 -3.00
CA THR A 58 -7.41 -10.15 -3.48
C THR A 58 -7.60 -10.25 -5.00
N LEU A 59 -8.65 -9.61 -5.54
CA LEU A 59 -8.90 -9.59 -6.98
C LEU A 59 -7.77 -8.89 -7.75
N ALA A 60 -7.24 -7.78 -7.22
CA ALA A 60 -6.10 -7.08 -7.82
C ALA A 60 -4.92 -8.04 -8.01
N LEU A 61 -4.59 -8.84 -7.00
CA LEU A 61 -3.50 -9.82 -7.10
C LEU A 61 -3.81 -10.97 -8.06
N ILE A 62 -5.06 -11.46 -8.07
CA ILE A 62 -5.50 -12.50 -9.01
C ILE A 62 -5.32 -12.01 -10.45
N PHE A 63 -5.83 -10.83 -10.78
CA PHE A 63 -5.71 -10.25 -12.12
C PHE A 63 -4.26 -9.98 -12.50
N ALA A 64 -3.44 -9.49 -11.56
CA ALA A 64 -2.00 -9.34 -11.78
C ALA A 64 -1.33 -10.69 -12.09
N THR A 65 -1.68 -11.75 -11.37
CA THR A 65 -1.14 -13.11 -11.60
C THR A 65 -1.61 -13.70 -12.94
N VAL A 66 -2.91 -13.60 -13.25
CA VAL A 66 -3.46 -14.08 -14.53
C VAL A 66 -2.90 -13.28 -15.71
N GLY A 67 -2.44 -12.04 -15.46
CA GLY A 67 -1.76 -11.19 -16.44
C GLY A 67 -0.55 -11.85 -17.10
N PHE A 68 0.09 -12.85 -16.50
CA PHE A 68 1.20 -13.54 -17.16
C PHE A 68 0.81 -14.37 -18.39
N ILE A 69 -0.49 -14.65 -18.61
CA ILE A 69 -0.98 -15.42 -19.77
C ILE A 69 -1.10 -14.56 -21.04
N GLY A 70 -1.26 -13.24 -20.90
CA GLY A 70 -1.50 -12.36 -22.07
C GLY A 70 -1.33 -10.86 -21.80
N PHE A 71 -0.76 -10.50 -20.66
CA PHE A 71 -0.47 -9.14 -20.16
C PHE A 71 -1.69 -8.23 -19.90
N VAL A 72 -2.78 -8.36 -20.68
CA VAL A 72 -3.99 -7.52 -20.55
C VAL A 72 -4.67 -7.65 -19.17
N PRO A 73 -4.87 -8.84 -18.58
CA PRO A 73 -5.44 -8.95 -17.24
C PRO A 73 -4.59 -8.23 -16.17
N GLY A 74 -3.27 -8.11 -16.39
CA GLY A 74 -2.37 -7.37 -15.51
C GLY A 74 -2.70 -5.87 -15.40
N LEU A 75 -3.28 -5.29 -16.45
CA LEU A 75 -3.76 -3.90 -16.45
C LEU A 75 -4.97 -3.71 -15.52
N VAL A 76 -5.86 -4.70 -15.46
CA VAL A 76 -6.98 -4.70 -14.50
C VAL A 76 -6.44 -4.78 -13.08
N GLY A 77 -5.48 -5.69 -12.85
CA GLY A 77 -4.78 -5.81 -11.56
C GLY A 77 -4.12 -4.50 -11.11
N LEU A 78 -3.52 -3.77 -12.05
CA LEU A 78 -2.91 -2.46 -11.82
C LEU A 78 -3.91 -1.44 -11.29
N VAL A 79 -5.05 -1.28 -11.99
CA VAL A 79 -6.09 -0.30 -11.63
C VAL A 79 -6.69 -0.64 -10.26
N LEU A 80 -7.03 -1.91 -10.04
CA LEU A 80 -7.57 -2.36 -8.75
C LEU A 80 -6.58 -2.16 -7.61
N GLY A 81 -5.28 -2.38 -7.84
CA GLY A 81 -4.23 -2.10 -6.88
C GLY A 81 -4.15 -0.62 -6.49
N TYR A 82 -4.23 0.30 -7.46
CA TYR A 82 -4.27 1.74 -7.17
C TYR A 82 -5.52 2.16 -6.40
N GLN A 83 -6.70 1.66 -6.79
CA GLN A 83 -7.96 1.95 -6.11
C GLN A 83 -7.94 1.49 -4.66
N GLU A 84 -7.45 0.27 -4.41
CA GLU A 84 -7.33 -0.27 -3.06
C GLU A 84 -6.38 0.55 -2.19
N LEU A 85 -5.21 0.94 -2.71
CA LEU A 85 -4.27 1.80 -1.98
C LEU A 85 -4.84 3.20 -1.70
N ALA A 86 -5.69 3.72 -2.58
CA ALA A 86 -6.41 4.97 -2.34
C ALA A 86 -7.44 4.81 -1.21
N ASP A 87 -8.20 3.72 -1.18
CA ASP A 87 -9.18 3.45 -0.14
C ASP A 87 -8.53 3.18 1.22
N ILE A 88 -7.43 2.42 1.25
CA ILE A 88 -6.63 2.19 2.46
C ILE A 88 -6.05 3.52 2.99
N ARG A 89 -5.69 4.48 2.11
CA ARG A 89 -5.25 5.85 2.51
C ARG A 89 -6.37 6.69 3.09
N ARG A 90 -7.60 6.55 2.60
CA ARG A 90 -8.76 7.25 3.14
C ARG A 90 -9.38 6.57 4.36
N GLY A 91 -8.85 5.42 4.78
CA GLY A 91 -9.42 4.61 5.85
C GLY A 91 -10.71 3.87 5.47
N ALA A 92 -11.03 3.79 4.16
CA ALA A 92 -12.23 3.16 3.62
C ALA A 92 -12.06 1.65 3.36
N ALA A 93 -10.83 1.14 3.39
CA ALA A 93 -10.52 -0.29 3.21
C ALA A 93 -9.52 -0.79 4.27
N PRO A 94 -9.52 -2.10 4.58
CA PRO A 94 -8.63 -2.72 5.55
C PRO A 94 -7.16 -2.57 5.18
N GLY A 95 -6.33 -2.16 6.15
CA GLY A 95 -4.88 -1.98 5.93
C GLY A 95 -4.12 -3.29 5.63
N SER A 96 -4.71 -4.44 5.96
CA SER A 96 -4.13 -5.76 5.66
C SER A 96 -3.99 -6.04 4.16
N GLY A 97 -4.81 -5.40 3.32
CA GLY A 97 -4.73 -5.49 1.87
C GLY A 97 -3.57 -4.69 1.26
N GLU A 98 -2.86 -3.87 2.02
CA GLU A 98 -1.88 -2.92 1.47
C GLU A 98 -0.73 -3.63 0.75
N GLY A 99 -0.18 -4.70 1.32
CA GLY A 99 0.87 -5.49 0.67
C GLY A 99 0.40 -6.13 -0.64
N TRP A 100 -0.81 -6.67 -0.67
CA TRP A 100 -1.42 -7.28 -1.85
C TRP A 100 -1.63 -6.25 -2.96
N ALA A 101 -2.12 -5.06 -2.60
CA ALA A 101 -2.37 -3.98 -3.53
C ALA A 101 -1.08 -3.36 -4.09
N VAL A 102 -0.04 -3.20 -3.26
CA VAL A 102 1.31 -2.79 -3.73
C VAL A 102 1.89 -3.81 -4.70
N LEU A 103 1.81 -5.10 -4.36
CA LEU A 103 2.32 -6.17 -5.22
C LEU A 103 1.57 -6.20 -6.57
N ALA A 104 0.23 -6.18 -6.54
CA ALA A 104 -0.60 -6.15 -7.73
C ALA A 104 -0.28 -4.94 -8.62
N ARG A 105 -0.09 -3.75 -8.03
CA ARG A 105 0.29 -2.53 -8.74
C ARG A 105 1.66 -2.67 -9.40
N ASN A 106 2.67 -3.14 -8.68
CA ASN A 106 4.03 -3.24 -9.23
C ASN A 106 4.10 -4.29 -10.35
N VAL A 107 3.43 -5.43 -10.16
CA VAL A 107 3.31 -6.47 -11.19
C VAL A 107 2.54 -5.95 -12.41
N GLY A 108 1.45 -5.21 -12.22
CA GLY A 108 0.71 -4.61 -13.32
C GLY A 108 1.55 -3.63 -14.16
N TRP A 109 2.43 -2.84 -13.53
CA TRP A 109 3.40 -2.01 -14.24
C TRP A 109 4.41 -2.82 -15.06
N PHE A 110 4.83 -3.98 -14.57
CA PHE A 110 5.63 -4.91 -15.35
C PHE A 110 4.87 -5.38 -16.61
N HIS A 111 3.58 -5.72 -16.50
CA HIS A 111 2.77 -6.09 -17.67
C HIS A 111 2.63 -4.94 -18.68
N VAL A 112 2.45 -3.70 -18.22
CA VAL A 112 2.46 -2.51 -19.09
C VAL A 112 3.78 -2.39 -19.86
N ALA A 113 4.91 -2.50 -19.16
CA ALA A 113 6.23 -2.38 -19.78
C ALA A 113 6.45 -3.46 -20.84
N MET A 114 6.05 -4.70 -20.57
CA MET A 114 6.15 -5.80 -21.53
C MET A 114 5.29 -5.56 -22.77
N LEU A 115 4.04 -5.10 -22.61
CA LEU A 115 3.17 -4.77 -23.74
C LEU A 115 3.76 -3.66 -24.62
N VAL A 116 4.33 -2.63 -24.02
CA VAL A 116 5.01 -1.55 -24.76
C VAL A 116 6.20 -2.09 -25.55
N ILE A 117 7.05 -2.91 -24.91
CA ILE A 117 8.23 -3.50 -25.57
C ILE A 117 7.80 -4.40 -26.74
N ILE A 118 6.81 -5.27 -26.55
CA ILE A 118 6.28 -6.14 -27.60
C ILE A 118 5.69 -5.31 -28.74
N GLY A 119 4.86 -4.31 -28.42
CA GLY A 119 4.24 -3.44 -29.42
C GLY A 119 5.26 -2.67 -30.26
N LEU A 120 6.29 -2.10 -29.63
CA LEU A 120 7.41 -1.46 -30.32
C LEU A 120 8.17 -2.46 -31.20
N GLY A 121 8.45 -3.66 -30.68
CA GLY A 121 9.13 -4.71 -31.42
C GLY A 121 8.36 -5.16 -32.67
N VAL A 122 7.03 -5.22 -32.60
CA VAL A 122 6.18 -5.51 -33.76
C VAL A 122 6.18 -4.34 -34.75
N ALA A 123 6.01 -3.10 -34.26
CA ALA A 123 5.95 -1.91 -35.09
C ALA A 123 7.26 -1.60 -35.83
N LEU A 124 8.42 -1.95 -35.25
CA LEU A 124 9.73 -1.77 -35.89
C LEU A 124 10.09 -2.89 -36.89
N ARG A 125 9.35 -4.00 -36.88
CA ARG A 125 9.57 -5.16 -37.77
C ARG A 125 8.59 -5.23 -38.94
N GLY A 126 7.45 -4.54 -38.83
CA GLY A 126 6.49 -4.35 -39.91
C GLY A 126 6.84 -3.15 -40.77
#